data_AF-A0A4U6BFK0-F1
#
_entry.id   AF-A0A4U6BFK0-F1
#
_cell.length_a   1.000
_cell.length_b   1.000
_cell.length_c   1.000
_cell.angle_alpha   90.00
_cell.angle_beta   90.00
_cell.angle_gamma   90.00
#
_symmetry.space_group_name_H-M   'P 1'
#
loop_
_entity.id
_entity.type
_entity.pdbx_description
1 polymer ?
#
loop_
_entity_poly.entity_id
_entity_poly.type
_entity_poly.pdbx_seq_one_letter_code
_entity_poly.pdbx_strand_id
1 'polypeptide(L)'
;MAETNWYAVRTVPGSQRMARVLEPANDETEEQKATRERRKGESIVERNLRNEGIDVYMPSFWAITQHQRTNKMREKRFPLLVGYAFVNIHQRDFERVRGVEGVMCFMRPSPDRGPIVFRDTDIGGLMLADFEKQKIWEQEREERLAKAQSYRRNALNKKLGLIFPKGKRKKMPLRILAETAIDSLSPGSRQHVLTILNELKEMDKEMEACRLSANHLYSAA
;
A
#
# COMPACT_ATOMS: atom_id res chain seq x y z
N MET A 1 28.74 13.90 18.34
CA MET A 1 27.41 13.26 18.33
C MET A 1 27.59 11.87 18.93
N ALA A 2 26.72 11.43 19.83
CA ALA A 2 26.85 10.10 20.42
C ALA A 2 26.72 9.04 19.31
N GLU A 3 27.60 8.05 19.31
CA GLU A 3 27.61 6.99 18.31
C GLU A 3 26.35 6.14 18.49
N THR A 4 25.53 6.04 17.43
CA THR A 4 24.38 5.15 17.37
C THR A 4 24.80 3.87 16.68
N ASN A 5 24.27 2.73 17.12
CA ASN A 5 24.57 1.44 16.53
C ASN A 5 23.28 0.65 16.29
N TRP A 6 23.29 -0.17 15.24
CA TRP A 6 22.18 -1.08 14.97
C TRP A 6 22.31 -2.35 15.79
N TYR A 7 21.20 -2.74 16.42
CA TYR A 7 21.07 -3.98 17.17
C TYR A 7 19.86 -4.77 16.71
N ALA A 8 19.97 -6.09 16.69
CA ALA A 8 18.83 -6.95 16.44
C ALA A 8 18.07 -7.26 17.74
N VAL A 9 16.75 -7.20 17.65
CA VAL A 9 15.82 -7.44 18.74
C VAL A 9 14.87 -8.56 18.35
N ARG A 10 14.66 -9.50 19.27
CA ARG A 10 13.62 -10.51 19.17
C ARG A 10 12.29 -9.90 19.57
N THR A 11 11.27 -10.10 18.75
CA THR A 11 9.92 -9.58 18.96
C THR A 11 9.00 -10.63 19.56
N VAL A 12 8.01 -10.19 20.34
CA VAL A 12 6.99 -11.06 20.92
C VAL A 12 6.14 -11.64 19.77
N PRO A 13 5.80 -12.94 19.78
CA PRO A 13 4.91 -13.52 18.79
C PRO A 13 3.60 -12.73 18.68
N GLY A 14 3.27 -12.27 17.47
CA GLY A 14 2.08 -11.45 17.21
C GLY A 14 2.32 -9.94 17.16
N SER A 15 3.45 -9.44 17.66
CA SER A 15 3.79 -8.00 17.61
C SER A 15 4.25 -7.53 16.22
N GLN A 16 4.58 -8.46 15.32
CA GLN A 16 4.84 -8.15 13.90
C GLN A 16 3.57 -8.08 13.03
N ARG A 17 2.37 -8.20 13.62
CA ARG A 17 1.12 -7.98 12.87
C ARG A 17 1.05 -6.52 12.43
N MET A 18 0.42 -6.26 11.29
CA MET A 18 0.15 -4.88 10.85
C MET A 18 -0.66 -4.16 11.93
N ALA A 19 -0.18 -3.00 12.33
CA ALA A 19 -0.84 -2.17 13.29
C ALA A 19 -2.07 -1.48 12.67
N ARG A 20 -3.08 -1.17 13.48
CA ARG A 20 -4.30 -0.48 13.03
C ARG A 20 -3.91 0.86 12.40
N VAL A 21 -4.44 1.21 11.23
CA VAL A 21 -4.16 2.52 10.60
C VAL A 21 -4.52 3.63 11.60
N LEU A 22 -3.61 4.61 11.76
CA LEU A 22 -3.87 5.78 12.60
C LEU A 22 -5.02 6.57 11.99
N GLU A 23 -6.02 6.90 12.80
CA GLU A 23 -7.17 7.66 12.33
C GLU A 23 -6.77 9.12 12.08
N PRO A 24 -7.31 9.75 11.01
CA PRO A 24 -7.08 11.16 10.77
C PRO A 24 -7.66 11.98 11.92
N ALA A 25 -6.88 12.95 12.42
CA ALA A 25 -7.38 13.92 13.38
C ALA A 25 -8.13 15.02 12.62
N ASN A 26 -9.22 15.54 13.20
CA ASN A 26 -10.03 16.56 12.53
C ASN A 26 -9.24 17.85 12.21
N ASP A 27 -8.21 18.15 13.00
CA ASP A 27 -7.35 19.34 12.88
C ASP A 27 -5.91 18.98 12.44
N GLU A 28 -5.75 18.02 11.54
CA GLU A 28 -4.40 17.60 11.12
C GLU A 28 -3.67 18.65 10.28
N THR A 29 -2.40 18.88 10.59
CA THR A 29 -1.50 19.66 9.73
C THR A 29 -0.96 18.77 8.59
N GLU A 30 -0.61 19.35 7.43
CA GLU A 30 -0.02 18.61 6.30
C GLU A 30 1.22 17.77 6.69
N GLU A 31 2.02 18.24 7.65
CA GLU A 31 3.18 17.48 8.17
C GLU A 31 2.76 16.22 8.94
N GLN A 32 1.69 16.31 9.73
CA GLN A 32 1.14 15.19 10.48
C GLN A 32 0.51 14.16 9.53
N LYS A 33 -0.13 14.65 8.46
CA LYS A 33 -0.65 13.83 7.37
C LYS A 33 0.46 13.06 6.65
N ALA A 34 1.53 13.75 6.23
CA ALA A 34 2.69 13.12 5.60
C ALA A 34 3.33 12.08 6.52
N THR A 35 3.44 12.38 7.83
CA THR A 35 3.95 11.44 8.83
C THR A 35 3.05 10.22 8.94
N ARG A 36 1.71 10.39 9.00
CA ARG A 36 0.77 9.26 9.02
C ARG A 36 0.90 8.39 7.78
N GLU A 37 1.02 9.00 6.61
CA GLU A 37 1.16 8.28 5.35
C GLU A 37 2.44 7.44 5.32
N ARG A 38 3.57 7.98 5.80
CA ARG A 38 4.83 7.23 5.97
C ARG A 38 4.70 6.06 6.95
N ARG A 39 3.85 6.19 7.98
CA ARG A 39 3.59 5.15 8.99
C ARG A 39 2.53 4.12 8.57
N LYS A 40 2.00 4.22 7.34
CA LYS A 40 0.98 3.30 6.84
C LYS A 40 1.59 1.91 6.63
N GLY A 41 0.97 0.91 7.25
CA GLY A 41 1.40 -0.48 7.13
C GLY A 41 2.50 -0.88 8.11
N GLU A 42 2.93 -0.01 9.03
CA GLU A 42 3.82 -0.39 10.13
C GLU A 42 3.29 -1.58 10.93
N SER A 43 4.19 -2.40 11.44
CA SER A 43 3.87 -3.41 12.44
C SER A 43 3.62 -2.78 13.83
N ILE A 44 2.98 -3.53 14.72
CA ILE A 44 2.71 -3.06 16.10
C ILE A 44 4.02 -2.72 16.80
N VAL A 45 5.06 -3.56 16.65
CA VAL A 45 6.37 -3.32 17.26
C VAL A 45 7.08 -2.09 16.67
N GLU A 46 7.05 -1.89 15.34
CA GLU A 46 7.62 -0.68 14.73
C GLU A 46 6.93 0.58 15.25
N ARG A 47 5.60 0.54 15.39
CA ARG A 47 4.83 1.65 15.94
C ARG A 47 5.24 1.97 17.36
N ASN A 48 5.29 0.96 18.23
CA ASN A 48 5.59 1.14 19.64
C ASN A 48 7.01 1.70 19.82
N LEU A 49 7.99 1.17 19.08
CA LEU A 49 9.36 1.67 19.10
C LEU A 49 9.46 3.12 18.61
N ARG A 50 8.79 3.46 17.50
CA ARG A 50 8.79 4.85 16.99
C ARG A 50 8.06 5.82 17.91
N ASN A 51 7.00 5.39 18.58
CA ASN A 51 6.28 6.22 19.56
C ASN A 51 7.18 6.57 20.75
N GLU A 52 8.05 5.64 21.14
CA GLU A 52 9.08 5.91 22.14
C GLU A 52 10.21 6.80 21.60
N GLY A 53 10.28 7.10 20.30
CA GLY A 53 11.36 7.87 19.67
C GLY A 53 12.61 7.03 19.39
N ILE A 54 12.44 5.73 19.14
CA ILE A 54 13.51 4.81 18.76
C ILE A 54 13.41 4.54 17.26
N ASP A 55 14.54 4.70 16.57
CA ASP A 55 14.64 4.36 15.16
C ASP A 55 14.63 2.84 14.98
N VAL A 56 13.73 2.37 14.13
CA VAL A 56 13.49 0.95 13.88
C VAL A 56 13.43 0.67 12.40
N TYR A 57 14.00 -0.46 12.03
CA TYR A 57 13.91 -1.03 10.71
C TYR A 57 13.49 -2.51 10.82
N MET A 58 12.38 -2.86 10.17
CA MET A 58 11.94 -4.24 10.06
C MET A 58 11.82 -4.61 8.57
N PRO A 59 12.69 -5.50 8.06
CA PRO A 59 12.61 -5.96 6.69
C PRO A 59 11.26 -6.61 6.40
N SER A 60 10.64 -6.25 5.28
CA SER A 60 9.26 -6.67 4.99
C SER A 60 8.91 -6.58 3.51
N PHE A 61 7.86 -7.30 3.11
CA PHE A 61 7.33 -7.24 1.77
C PHE A 61 5.79 -7.16 1.78
N TRP A 62 5.24 -6.58 0.72
CA TRP A 62 3.79 -6.51 0.52
C TRP A 62 3.32 -7.66 -0.35
N ALA A 63 2.18 -8.24 0.01
CA ALA A 63 1.52 -9.26 -0.80
C ALA A 63 0.00 -9.06 -0.79
N ILE A 64 -0.65 -9.43 -1.90
CA ILE A 64 -2.11 -9.51 -1.96
C ILE A 64 -2.51 -10.89 -1.48
N THR A 65 -3.23 -10.96 -0.37
CA THR A 65 -3.77 -12.21 0.18
C THR A 65 -5.28 -12.24 -0.02
N GLN A 66 -5.80 -13.36 -0.48
CA GLN A 66 -7.25 -13.60 -0.56
C GLN A 66 -7.78 -14.08 0.80
N HIS A 67 -8.83 -13.44 1.30
CA HIS A 67 -9.49 -13.91 2.51
C HIS A 67 -10.30 -15.18 2.22
N GLN A 68 -9.89 -16.32 2.78
CA GLN A 68 -10.50 -17.64 2.51
C GLN A 68 -12.04 -17.67 2.59
N ARG A 69 -12.65 -17.04 3.61
CA ARG A 69 -14.12 -17.04 3.76
C ARG A 69 -14.88 -16.04 2.88
N THR A 70 -14.28 -14.89 2.56
CA THR A 70 -15.01 -13.75 1.94
C THR A 70 -14.57 -13.49 0.51
N ASN A 71 -13.52 -14.19 0.05
CA ASN A 71 -12.84 -14.01 -1.22
C ASN A 71 -12.38 -12.57 -1.51
N LYS A 72 -12.42 -11.69 -0.51
CA LYS A 72 -11.92 -10.32 -0.62
C LYS A 72 -10.40 -10.35 -0.67
N MET A 73 -9.84 -9.70 -1.68
CA MET A 73 -8.41 -9.45 -1.78
C MET A 73 -8.02 -8.36 -0.78
N ARG A 74 -6.93 -8.58 -0.04
CA ARG A 74 -6.37 -7.61 0.91
C ARG A 74 -4.87 -7.49 0.69
N GLU A 75 -4.41 -6.26 0.57
CA GLU A 75 -2.98 -5.95 0.64
C GLU A 75 -2.53 -6.07 2.09
N LYS A 76 -1.45 -6.83 2.32
CA LYS A 76 -0.88 -7.04 3.65
C LYS A 76 0.64 -7.02 3.57
N ARG A 77 1.27 -6.32 4.52
CA ARG A 77 2.71 -6.36 4.77
C ARG A 77 3.03 -7.59 5.63
N PHE A 78 4.05 -8.33 5.23
CA PHE A 78 4.59 -9.48 5.95
C PHE A 78 6.05 -9.20 6.30
N PRO A 79 6.49 -9.56 7.52
CA PRO A 79 7.90 -9.48 7.87
C PRO A 79 8.70 -10.50 7.05
N LEU A 80 9.85 -10.08 6.52
CA LEU A 80 10.79 -10.98 5.86
C LEU A 80 11.50 -11.87 6.89
N LEU A 81 11.91 -11.26 8.01
CA LEU A 81 12.53 -11.95 9.15
C LEU A 81 11.52 -12.06 10.30
N VAL A 82 10.78 -13.18 10.32
CA VAL A 82 9.77 -13.42 11.36
C VAL A 82 10.45 -13.51 12.73
N GLY A 83 9.94 -12.74 13.68
CA GLY A 83 10.46 -12.68 15.05
C GLY A 83 11.57 -11.68 15.29
N TYR A 84 12.08 -10.98 14.27
CA TYR A 84 13.20 -10.04 14.40
C TYR A 84 12.90 -8.63 13.88
N ALA A 85 13.51 -7.64 14.52
CA ALA A 85 13.55 -6.25 14.07
C ALA A 85 14.92 -5.65 14.43
N PHE A 86 15.33 -4.61 13.70
CA PHE A 86 16.56 -3.87 13.97
C PHE A 86 16.23 -2.51 14.58
N VAL A 87 16.95 -2.13 15.63
CA VAL A 87 16.80 -0.82 16.27
C VAL A 87 18.13 -0.09 16.22
N ASN A 88 18.07 1.22 15.99
CA ASN A 88 19.23 2.09 16.04
C ASN A 88 19.20 2.87 17.35
N ILE A 89 20.15 2.58 18.24
CA ILE A 89 20.19 3.16 19.59
C ILE A 89 21.62 3.48 20.00
N HIS A 90 21.75 4.36 20.99
CA HIS A 90 23.02 4.54 21.69
C HIS A 90 23.28 3.36 22.63
N GLN A 91 24.56 3.09 22.92
CA GLN A 91 24.99 1.94 23.74
C GLN A 91 24.47 1.96 25.20
N ARG A 92 23.81 3.04 25.64
CA ARG A 92 23.23 3.15 26.99
C ARG A 92 21.70 2.99 27.03
N ASP A 93 21.04 2.92 25.88
CA ASP A 93 19.58 2.98 25.78
C ASP A 93 18.91 1.59 25.72
N PHE A 94 19.64 0.53 26.04
CA PHE A 94 19.12 -0.84 25.98
C PHE A 94 17.88 -1.06 26.82
N GLU A 95 17.81 -0.43 28.01
CA GLU A 95 16.68 -0.64 28.92
C GLU A 95 15.40 0.02 28.41
N ARG A 96 15.52 1.17 27.75
CA ARG A 96 14.39 1.85 27.08
C ARG A 96 13.77 0.95 26.02
N VAL A 97 14.59 0.27 25.21
CA VAL A 97 14.10 -0.67 24.19
C VAL A 97 13.45 -1.91 24.82
N ARG A 98 14.03 -2.45 25.90
CA ARG A 98 13.46 -3.62 26.61
C ARG A 98 12.10 -3.34 27.25
N GLY A 99 11.87 -2.10 27.67
CA GLY A 99 10.59 -1.68 28.24
C GLY A 99 9.45 -1.57 27.20
N VAL A 100 9.76 -1.59 25.89
CA VAL A 100 8.76 -1.41 24.84
C VAL A 100 7.92 -2.65 24.63
N GLU A 101 6.60 -2.49 24.63
CA GLU A 101 5.67 -3.58 24.35
C GLU A 101 5.92 -4.19 22.96
N GLY A 102 6.11 -5.51 22.94
CA GLY A 102 6.38 -6.27 21.71
C GLY A 102 7.86 -6.57 21.48
N VAL A 103 8.75 -6.04 22.30
CA VAL A 103 10.16 -6.44 22.38
C VAL A 103 10.32 -7.54 23.44
N MET A 104 11.02 -8.63 23.09
CA MET A 104 11.39 -9.69 24.05
C MET A 104 12.79 -9.46 24.60
N CYS A 105 13.80 -9.47 23.73
CA CYS A 105 15.19 -9.38 24.15
C CYS A 105 16.10 -9.00 22.97
N PHE A 106 17.29 -8.50 23.29
CA PHE A 106 18.34 -8.30 22.30
C PHE A 106 18.99 -9.62 21.90
N MET A 107 19.31 -9.75 20.62
CA MET A 107 20.07 -10.88 20.10
C MET A 107 21.52 -10.81 20.55
N ARG A 108 22.02 -11.94 21.07
CA ARG A 108 23.37 -12.10 21.59
C ARG A 108 24.04 -13.30 20.90
N PRO A 109 25.34 -13.25 20.59
CA PRO A 109 26.03 -14.39 20.00
C PRO A 109 26.21 -15.54 20.99
N SER A 110 26.34 -15.22 22.28
CA SER A 110 26.53 -16.16 23.38
C SER A 110 25.93 -15.56 24.66
N PRO A 111 25.49 -16.36 25.65
CA PRO A 111 25.00 -15.86 26.94
C PRO A 111 25.96 -14.89 27.64
N ASP A 112 27.27 -15.10 27.49
CA ASP A 112 28.32 -14.33 28.17
C ASP A 112 28.70 -13.03 27.44
N ARG A 113 28.19 -12.82 26.22
CA ARG A 113 28.51 -11.63 25.41
C ARG A 113 27.32 -10.67 25.34
N GLY A 114 27.64 -9.39 25.15
CA GLY A 114 26.65 -8.35 24.90
C GLY A 114 25.88 -8.54 23.57
N PRO A 115 24.87 -7.69 23.32
CA PRO A 115 24.12 -7.68 22.07
C PRO A 115 25.00 -7.58 20.83
N ILE A 116 24.58 -8.23 19.73
CA ILE A 116 25.26 -8.15 18.43
C ILE A 116 25.05 -6.75 17.85
N VAL A 117 26.15 -6.10 17.47
CA VAL A 117 26.16 -4.85 16.71
C VAL A 117 26.21 -5.16 15.22
N PHE A 118 25.34 -4.53 14.45
CA PHE A 118 25.34 -4.57 12.99
C PHE A 118 25.92 -3.27 12.44
N ARG A 119 26.70 -3.37 11.36
CA ARG A 119 27.26 -2.21 10.67
C ARG A 119 26.15 -1.47 9.91
N ASP A 120 26.24 -0.15 9.88
CA ASP A 120 25.34 0.71 9.11
C ASP A 120 25.28 0.31 7.63
N THR A 121 26.40 -0.12 7.04
CA THR A 121 26.47 -0.57 5.64
C THR A 121 25.60 -1.80 5.39
N ASP A 122 25.55 -2.73 6.35
CA ASP A 122 24.84 -4.00 6.18
C ASP A 122 23.32 -3.76 6.30
N ILE A 123 22.90 -2.93 7.27
CA ILE A 123 21.50 -2.53 7.43
C ILE A 123 21.05 -1.62 6.28
N GLY A 124 21.88 -0.66 5.89
CA GLY A 124 21.61 0.24 4.76
C GLY A 124 21.45 -0.52 3.44
N GLY A 125 22.23 -1.58 3.21
CA GLY A 125 22.07 -2.46 2.06
C GLY A 125 20.73 -3.19 2.03
N LEU A 126 20.25 -3.67 3.19
CA LEU A 126 18.93 -4.28 3.32
C LEU A 126 17.81 -3.25 3.07
N MET A 127 17.94 -2.04 3.64
CA MET A 127 16.99 -0.96 3.44
C MET A 127 16.88 -0.55 1.96
N LEU A 128 18.01 -0.48 1.25
CA LEU A 128 18.03 -0.18 -0.18
C LEU A 128 17.34 -1.29 -1.01
N ALA A 129 17.65 -2.56 -0.74
CA ALA A 129 17.02 -3.68 -1.41
C ALA A 129 15.50 -3.72 -1.18
N ASP A 130 15.05 -3.45 0.05
CA ASP A 130 13.63 -3.36 0.39
C ASP A 130 12.94 -2.22 -0.37
N PHE A 131 13.60 -1.06 -0.46
CA PHE A 131 13.09 0.10 -1.20
C PHE A 131 12.91 -0.21 -2.69
N GLU A 132 13.90 -0.85 -3.32
CA GLU A 132 13.80 -1.29 -4.73
C GLU A 132 12.64 -2.28 -4.95
N LYS A 133 12.49 -3.26 -4.05
CA LYS A 133 11.38 -4.23 -4.11
C LYS A 133 10.03 -3.57 -3.90
N GLN A 134 9.93 -2.60 -3.01
CA GLN A 134 8.71 -1.85 -2.80
C GLN A 134 8.32 -1.05 -4.06
N LYS A 135 9.28 -0.39 -4.71
CA LYS A 135 9.04 0.34 -5.96
C LYS A 135 8.51 -0.58 -7.07
N ILE A 136 9.12 -1.75 -7.24
CA ILE A 136 8.65 -2.76 -8.20
C ILE A 136 7.22 -3.19 -7.88
N TRP A 137 6.93 -3.48 -6.61
CA TRP A 137 5.59 -3.88 -6.18
C TRP A 137 4.53 -2.80 -6.45
N GLU A 138 4.86 -1.53 -6.21
CA GLU A 138 3.98 -0.40 -6.49
C GLU A 138 3.69 -0.26 -7.99
N GLN A 139 4.71 -0.39 -8.84
CA GLN A 139 4.55 -0.41 -10.29
C GLN A 139 3.67 -1.58 -10.77
N GLU A 140 3.94 -2.79 -10.30
CA GLU A 140 3.13 -3.98 -10.62
C GLU A 140 1.68 -3.84 -10.13
N ARG A 141 1.47 -3.15 -9.00
CA ARG A 141 0.14 -2.87 -8.46
C ARG A 141 -0.61 -1.88 -9.37
N GLU A 142 0.04 -0.80 -9.78
CA GLU A 142 -0.54 0.17 -10.73
C GLU A 142 -0.89 -0.48 -12.07
N GLU A 143 0.00 -1.32 -12.61
CA GLU A 143 -0.28 -2.08 -13.83
C GLU A 143 -1.48 -3.02 -13.68
N ARG A 144 -1.59 -3.72 -12.54
CA ARG A 144 -2.72 -4.62 -12.26
C ARG A 144 -4.03 -3.83 -12.20
N LEU A 145 -4.03 -2.66 -11.56
CA LEU A 145 -5.20 -1.78 -11.50
C LEU A 145 -5.58 -1.27 -12.89
N ALA A 146 -4.62 -0.78 -13.67
CA ALA A 146 -4.85 -0.31 -15.04
C ALA A 146 -5.38 -1.43 -15.96
N LYS A 147 -4.83 -2.65 -15.85
CA LYS A 147 -5.31 -3.83 -16.59
C LYS A 147 -6.74 -4.20 -16.17
N ALA A 148 -7.04 -4.22 -14.88
CA ALA A 148 -8.38 -4.52 -14.37
C ALA A 148 -9.43 -3.48 -14.82
N GLN A 149 -9.07 -2.20 -14.79
CA GLN A 149 -9.93 -1.11 -15.28
C GLN A 149 -10.13 -1.20 -16.80
N SER A 150 -9.07 -1.46 -17.57
CA SER A 150 -9.16 -1.68 -19.01
C SER A 150 -10.09 -2.86 -19.35
N TYR A 151 -9.96 -3.98 -18.62
CA TYR A 151 -10.84 -5.13 -18.79
C TYR A 151 -12.31 -4.78 -18.48
N ARG A 152 -12.57 -4.06 -17.37
CA ARG A 152 -13.92 -3.61 -17.01
C ARG A 152 -14.51 -2.68 -18.07
N ARG A 153 -13.73 -1.70 -18.55
CA ARG A 153 -14.12 -0.79 -19.63
C ARG A 153 -14.44 -1.55 -20.92
N ASN A 154 -13.62 -2.52 -21.30
CA ASN A 154 -13.85 -3.36 -22.48
C ASN A 154 -15.11 -4.22 -22.34
N ALA A 155 -15.38 -4.76 -21.15
CA ALA A 155 -16.61 -5.50 -20.88
C ALA A 155 -17.86 -4.61 -21.00
N LEU A 156 -17.82 -3.39 -20.47
CA LEU A 156 -18.90 -2.40 -20.62
C LEU A 156 -19.10 -1.98 -22.08
N ASN A 157 -18.01 -1.70 -22.80
CA ASN A 157 -18.07 -1.40 -24.23
C ASN A 157 -18.64 -2.57 -25.05
N LYS A 158 -18.32 -3.82 -24.69
CA LYS A 158 -18.89 -5.01 -25.32
C LYS A 158 -20.39 -5.11 -25.07
N LYS A 159 -20.85 -4.88 -23.83
CA LYS A 159 -22.28 -4.83 -23.48
C LYS A 159 -23.01 -3.74 -24.27
N LEU A 160 -22.44 -2.53 -24.31
CA LEU A 160 -22.97 -1.40 -25.06
C LEU A 160 -23.08 -1.73 -26.55
N GLY A 161 -22.05 -2.37 -27.11
CA GLY A 161 -22.04 -2.81 -28.50
C GLY A 161 -23.10 -3.86 -28.84
N LEU A 162 -23.59 -4.65 -27.89
CA LEU A 162 -24.66 -5.63 -28.13
C LEU A 162 -26.04 -4.97 -28.29
N ILE A 163 -26.26 -3.80 -27.69
CA ILE A 163 -27.53 -3.07 -27.73
C ILE A 163 -27.74 -2.43 -29.12
N PHE A 164 -26.67 -2.05 -29.81
CA PHE A 164 -26.75 -1.41 -31.12
C PHE A 164 -26.66 -2.42 -32.29
N PRO A 165 -27.53 -2.27 -33.31
CA PRO A 165 -27.53 -3.16 -34.48
C PRO A 165 -26.19 -3.12 -35.23
N LYS A 166 -25.78 -4.27 -35.78
CA LYS A 166 -24.43 -4.51 -36.32
C LYS A 166 -24.03 -3.62 -37.52
N GLY A 167 -24.94 -2.86 -38.12
CA GLY A 167 -24.73 -2.08 -39.34
C GLY A 167 -24.14 -0.67 -39.18
N LYS A 168 -24.26 0.00 -38.01
CA LYS A 168 -23.83 1.41 -37.83
C LYS A 168 -22.45 1.58 -37.16
N ARG A 169 -21.66 0.52 -37.04
CA ARG A 169 -20.50 0.46 -36.12
C ARG A 169 -19.19 1.09 -36.63
N LYS A 170 -19.10 1.55 -37.87
CA LYS A 170 -17.80 1.69 -38.54
C LYS A 170 -17.07 3.04 -38.44
N LYS A 171 -17.64 4.10 -37.85
CA LYS A 171 -16.99 5.43 -37.90
C LYS A 171 -17.03 6.29 -36.63
N MET A 172 -17.73 5.89 -35.57
CA MET A 172 -17.84 6.70 -34.34
C MET A 172 -17.49 5.91 -33.08
N PRO A 173 -16.85 6.53 -32.09
CA PRO A 173 -16.64 5.91 -30.78
C PRO A 173 -18.00 5.53 -30.17
N LEU A 174 -18.06 4.34 -29.56
CA LEU A 174 -19.29 3.73 -29.03
C LEU A 174 -20.09 4.66 -28.09
N ARG A 175 -19.40 5.56 -27.38
CA ARG A 175 -20.02 6.53 -26.47
C ARG A 175 -20.83 7.60 -27.21
N ILE A 176 -20.29 8.20 -28.26
CA ILE A 176 -20.98 9.21 -29.07
C ILE A 176 -22.15 8.58 -29.83
N LEU A 177 -21.96 7.34 -30.31
CA LEU A 177 -23.04 6.57 -30.93
C LEU A 177 -24.16 6.27 -29.92
N ALA A 178 -23.81 5.95 -28.68
CA ALA A 178 -24.79 5.72 -27.64
C ALA A 178 -25.56 6.99 -27.30
N GLU A 179 -24.88 8.11 -27.03
CA GLU A 179 -25.50 9.39 -26.70
C GLU A 179 -26.47 9.88 -27.78
N THR A 180 -26.11 9.73 -29.06
CA THR A 180 -26.97 10.13 -30.19
C THR A 180 -28.14 9.17 -30.46
N ALA A 181 -28.05 7.91 -30.05
CA ALA A 181 -29.08 6.90 -30.30
C ALA A 181 -30.03 6.68 -29.11
N ILE A 182 -29.76 7.25 -27.94
CA ILE A 182 -30.55 7.09 -26.69
C ILE A 182 -32.04 7.33 -26.90
N ASP A 183 -32.42 8.35 -27.66
CA ASP A 183 -33.83 8.74 -27.83
C ASP A 183 -34.57 7.87 -28.86
N SER A 184 -33.83 7.12 -29.68
CA SER A 184 -34.40 6.19 -30.67
C SER A 184 -34.59 4.76 -30.16
N LEU A 185 -34.16 4.48 -28.93
CA LEU A 185 -34.18 3.14 -28.32
C LEU A 185 -35.46 2.88 -27.51
N SER A 186 -35.78 1.60 -27.32
CA SER A 186 -36.87 1.19 -26.43
C SER A 186 -36.60 1.60 -24.96
N PRO A 187 -37.64 1.82 -24.13
CA PRO A 187 -37.48 2.33 -22.76
C PRO A 187 -36.53 1.49 -21.89
N GLY A 188 -36.58 0.15 -22.01
CA GLY A 188 -35.70 -0.76 -21.27
C GLY A 188 -34.24 -0.72 -21.76
N SER A 189 -34.01 -0.66 -23.07
CA SER A 189 -32.67 -0.52 -23.65
C SER A 189 -32.06 0.85 -23.32
N ARG A 190 -32.88 1.91 -23.27
CA ARG A 190 -32.48 3.26 -22.89
C ARG A 190 -31.94 3.32 -21.46
N GLN A 191 -32.67 2.75 -20.50
CA GLN A 191 -32.21 2.69 -19.11
C GLN A 191 -30.88 1.93 -19.00
N HIS A 192 -30.76 0.79 -19.69
CA HIS A 192 -29.53 0.00 -19.67
C HIS A 192 -28.31 0.75 -20.24
N VAL A 193 -28.49 1.49 -21.34
CA VAL A 193 -27.45 2.35 -21.92
C VAL A 193 -27.05 3.47 -20.95
N LEU A 194 -28.01 4.12 -20.29
CA LEU A 194 -27.74 5.18 -19.30
C LEU A 194 -26.94 4.65 -18.10
N THR A 195 -27.27 3.47 -17.59
CA THR A 195 -26.50 2.83 -16.50
C THR A 195 -25.05 2.59 -16.92
N ILE A 196 -24.83 2.03 -18.11
CA ILE A 196 -23.47 1.78 -18.62
C ILE A 196 -22.70 3.10 -18.84
N LEU A 197 -23.35 4.13 -19.38
CA LEU A 197 -22.73 5.44 -19.59
C LEU A 197 -22.35 6.13 -18.29
N ASN A 198 -23.19 6.03 -17.25
CA ASN A 198 -22.86 6.54 -15.92
C ASN A 198 -21.69 5.78 -15.31
N GLU A 199 -21.68 4.44 -15.40
CA GLU A 199 -20.56 3.63 -14.90
C GLU A 199 -19.25 3.96 -15.64
N LEU A 200 -19.29 4.18 -16.95
CA LEU A 200 -18.12 4.61 -17.72
C LEU A 200 -17.65 6.03 -17.32
N LYS A 201 -18.57 6.96 -17.07
CA LYS A 201 -18.26 8.31 -16.58
C LYS A 201 -17.64 8.28 -15.18
N GLU A 202 -18.15 7.44 -14.29
CA GLU A 202 -17.57 7.23 -12.96
C GLU A 202 -16.16 6.65 -13.06
N MET A 203 -15.94 5.65 -13.92
CA MET A 203 -14.61 5.09 -14.17
C MET A 203 -13.63 6.14 -14.72
N ASP A 204 -14.05 7.01 -15.64
CA ASP A 204 -13.18 8.09 -16.15
C ASP A 204 -12.80 9.08 -15.03
N LYS A 205 -13.73 9.42 -14.13
CA LYS A 205 -13.45 10.26 -12.95
C LYS A 205 -12.49 9.59 -11.97
N GLU A 206 -12.66 8.29 -11.70
CA GLU A 206 -11.74 7.51 -10.87
C GLU A 206 -10.32 7.48 -11.46
N MET A 207 -10.21 7.35 -12.79
CA MET A 207 -8.93 7.39 -13.51
C MET A 207 -8.23 8.73 -13.39
N GLU A 208 -8.97 9.83 -13.55
CA GLU A 208 -8.43 11.18 -13.40
C GLU A 208 -7.98 11.43 -11.96
N ALA A 209 -8.76 11.01 -10.97
CA ALA A 209 -8.37 11.09 -9.57
C ALA A 209 -7.10 10.28 -9.26
N CYS A 210 -6.99 9.05 -9.77
CA CYS A 210 -5.77 8.24 -9.63
C CYS A 210 -4.55 8.92 -10.28
N ARG A 211 -4.70 9.47 -11.50
CA ARG A 211 -3.61 10.20 -12.18
C ARG A 211 -3.17 11.44 -11.42
N LEU A 212 -4.10 12.21 -10.89
CA LEU A 212 -3.80 13.39 -10.07
C LEU A 212 -3.07 13.01 -8.78
N SER A 213 -3.49 11.92 -8.13
CA SER A 213 -2.81 11.42 -6.92
C SER A 213 -1.40 10.90 -7.19
N ALA A 214 -1.18 10.25 -8.33
CA ALA A 214 0.14 9.81 -8.76
C ALA A 214 1.06 11.01 -9.06
N ASN A 215 0.56 12.02 -9.79
CA ASN A 215 1.34 13.22 -10.11
C ASN A 215 1.76 14.02 -8.86
N HIS A 216 0.93 14.05 -7.82
CA HIS A 216 1.27 14.72 -6.56
C HIS A 216 2.37 13.99 -5.75
N LEU A 217 2.52 12.67 -5.94
CA LEU A 217 3.64 11.91 -5.38
C LEU A 217 4.95 12.15 -6.15
N TYR A 218 4.88 12.51 -7.44
CA TYR A 218 6.05 12.78 -8.29
C TYR A 218 6.48 14.26 -8.33
N SER A 219 5.63 15.22 -7.97
CA SER A 219 5.99 16.66 -7.93
C SER A 219 6.52 17.14 -6.56
N ALA A 220 6.59 16.26 -5.57
CA ALA A 220 7.10 16.53 -4.23
C ALA A 220 8.50 15.92 -3.99
N ALA A 221 9.15 15.42 -5.05
CA ALA A 221 10.55 15.05 -5.10
C ALA A 221 11.33 16.12 -5.85
#